data_AF-A0A6I9YS41-F1
#
_entry.id   AF-A0A6I9YS41-F1
#
_cell.length_a   1.000
_cell.length_b   1.000
_cell.length_c   1.000
_cell.angle_alpha   90.00
_cell.angle_beta   90.00
_cell.angle_gamma   90.00
#
_symmetry.space_group_name_H-M   'P 1'
#
loop_
_entity.id
_entity.type
_entity.pdbx_description
1 polymer ?
#
loop_
_entity_poly.entity_id
_entity_poly.type
_entity_poly.pdbx_seq_one_letter_code
_entity_poly.pdbx_strand_id
1 'polypeptide(L)'
;MDLVEMETSSQQSLFDNKFDDIFGSSSSNDPFNFNSQNGMTKEDKDRLIEQLHREIDALKDEHKNFKAESHRLVMQLKGRISELEAELEEQKHLKQQALDESDFLHTELDEWKKRHEDTEKAQRSLTEIERKAQTTEQRYVKLKEKHSELVQNHADLLRKNAEVTKQVTVARQVQSDTERDKKELEDSFQRLSEQAQRKTQEQAEILETLKRELIASKQELQCLQSTVDSTAQSEEEHTAHLAVLKQEKDILTETMAQRDQQVAALEAEVQKLHATLEKEKEYSSKTIQELQNRLGETEGNTQALQQELLDKQFVLLQCAVKEAEQIVQDALNQLEDPTHISSTSSADYLLSRTRAASECVERLQEACSQYLSDQSDVSSLLSCVPLFAHLIGDAILQASATSHTAPMESADLLLETSKQCGNETLHYLGMLKDKATLGSADCAAVRNCLNQITSIGQDLRPKGLDVEEEKLGDLVDEEMAATAAAVEIAAARIEEMLNKSRAGDRGVKFEVNERILGSCTDLMQAIQVLVLASKDLQQEIVESGRVSLYQSCNRVTFTSHLLCSTVTTTYCISMKKRYQQLWWG
;
A
#
# COMPACT_ATOMS: atom_id res chain seq x y z
N MET A 1 -47.13 24.39 0.74
CA MET A 1 -48.57 24.26 0.44
C MET A 1 -49.30 24.76 1.67
N ASP A 2 -49.98 25.89 1.50
CA ASP A 2 -51.02 26.55 2.30
C ASP A 2 -51.00 26.49 3.84
N LEU A 3 -50.70 27.66 4.42
CA LEU A 3 -51.17 28.05 5.75
C LEU A 3 -52.67 28.32 5.68
N VAL A 4 -53.45 27.62 6.50
CA VAL A 4 -54.84 27.97 6.80
C VAL A 4 -54.92 28.34 8.27
N GLU A 5 -55.13 29.63 8.52
CA GLU A 5 -55.67 30.15 9.78
C GLU A 5 -57.08 29.57 10.00
N MET A 6 -57.40 29.15 11.22
CA MET A 6 -58.78 28.82 11.57
C MET A 6 -59.18 29.46 12.90
N GLU A 7 -60.31 30.15 12.80
CA GLU A 7 -60.92 31.10 13.71
C GLU A 7 -61.32 30.51 15.08
N THR A 8 -61.20 31.33 16.12
CA THR A 8 -61.79 31.09 17.44
C THR A 8 -63.29 31.35 17.42
N SER A 9 -64.10 30.29 17.53
CA SER A 9 -65.54 30.40 17.77
C SER A 9 -65.86 30.25 19.25
N SER A 10 -66.37 31.33 19.84
CA SER A 10 -66.94 31.41 21.18
C SER A 10 -68.19 30.55 21.29
N GLN A 11 -68.17 29.50 22.13
CA GLN A 11 -69.37 28.79 22.55
C GLN A 11 -69.73 29.17 23.99
N GLN A 12 -70.83 29.91 24.11
CA GLN A 12 -71.58 30.18 25.34
C GLN A 12 -72.07 28.86 25.95
N SER A 13 -71.78 28.63 27.23
CA SER A 13 -72.32 27.52 28.01
C SER A 13 -73.75 27.82 28.45
N LEU A 14 -74.72 27.32 27.69
CA LEU A 14 -76.06 26.98 28.18
C LEU A 14 -76.00 25.55 28.73
N PHE A 15 -75.83 25.40 30.04
CA PHE A 15 -76.27 24.18 30.74
C PHE A 15 -76.82 24.55 32.11
N ASP A 16 -78.16 24.52 32.17
CA ASP A 16 -79.00 24.68 33.35
C ASP A 16 -78.67 23.64 34.43
N ASN A 17 -78.29 24.15 35.60
CA ASN A 17 -78.80 23.85 36.94
C ASN A 17 -79.80 22.68 37.05
N LYS A 18 -79.31 21.44 36.95
CA LYS A 18 -80.09 20.23 37.25
C LYS A 18 -79.48 19.34 38.34
N PHE A 19 -78.46 19.84 39.03
CA PHE A 19 -77.82 19.12 40.13
C PHE A 19 -78.24 19.64 41.52
N ASP A 20 -78.68 20.90 41.62
CA ASP A 20 -79.05 21.54 42.89
C ASP A 20 -80.43 21.13 43.44
N ASP A 21 -81.29 20.49 42.64
CA ASP A 21 -82.63 20.04 43.09
C ASP A 21 -82.64 18.64 43.72
N ILE A 22 -81.52 17.90 43.69
CA ILE A 22 -81.45 16.53 44.23
C ILE A 22 -80.87 16.50 45.66
N PHE A 23 -80.08 17.50 46.04
CA PHE A 23 -79.52 17.62 47.39
C PHE A 23 -80.10 18.82 48.13
N GLY A 24 -81.29 18.59 48.70
CA GLY A 24 -81.84 19.23 49.90
C GLY A 24 -81.38 20.65 50.24
N SER A 25 -82.29 21.60 50.01
CA SER A 25 -82.33 22.89 50.69
C SER A 25 -82.11 22.73 52.20
N SER A 26 -81.01 23.31 52.69
CA SER A 26 -80.65 23.29 54.11
C SER A 26 -81.63 24.15 54.92
N SER A 27 -82.72 23.54 55.37
CA SER A 27 -83.56 24.09 56.43
C SER A 27 -82.94 23.75 57.78
N SER A 28 -82.77 24.80 58.58
CA SER A 28 -82.13 24.80 59.89
C SER A 28 -82.90 23.95 60.90
N ASN A 29 -82.48 22.71 61.14
CA ASN A 29 -82.48 21.99 62.42
C ASN A 29 -82.30 20.49 62.17
N ASP A 30 -81.05 20.04 62.11
CA ASP A 30 -80.70 18.61 62.18
C ASP A 30 -79.60 18.44 63.26
N PRO A 31 -79.78 17.61 64.31
CA PRO A 31 -78.77 17.41 65.33
C PRO A 31 -77.59 16.54 64.88
N PHE A 32 -77.60 16.03 63.64
CA PHE A 32 -76.50 15.26 63.05
C PHE A 32 -75.74 16.08 61.99
N ASN A 33 -75.13 17.17 62.43
CA ASN A 33 -74.16 17.90 61.62
C ASN A 33 -72.83 17.13 61.54
N PHE A 34 -72.67 16.28 60.51
CA PHE A 34 -71.40 15.62 60.18
C PHE A 34 -70.35 16.58 59.59
N ASN A 35 -70.70 17.84 59.31
CA ASN A 35 -69.82 18.80 58.64
C ASN A 35 -68.69 19.35 59.54
N SER A 36 -68.60 18.88 60.79
CA SER A 36 -67.57 19.28 61.76
C SER A 36 -66.56 18.19 62.11
N GLN A 37 -66.57 17.04 61.43
CA GLN A 37 -65.59 15.97 61.71
C GLN A 37 -64.22 16.16 61.05
N ASN A 38 -64.07 17.12 60.13
CA ASN A 38 -62.75 17.61 59.72
C ASN A 38 -62.61 19.06 60.20
N GLY A 39 -61.83 19.28 61.26
CA GLY A 39 -61.61 20.56 61.94
C GLY A 39 -60.86 21.60 61.12
N MET A 40 -61.27 21.86 59.88
CA MET A 40 -60.64 22.82 58.97
C MET A 40 -61.61 23.97 58.66
N THR A 41 -61.19 25.20 58.93
CA THR A 41 -62.03 26.40 58.74
C THR A 41 -62.16 26.74 57.25
N LYS A 42 -63.15 27.57 56.88
CA LYS A 42 -63.32 28.02 55.48
C LYS A 42 -62.06 28.73 54.96
N GLU A 43 -61.43 29.53 55.79
CA GLU A 43 -60.19 30.25 55.49
C GLU A 43 -59.02 29.29 55.21
N ASP A 44 -58.96 28.16 55.92
CA ASP A 44 -57.94 27.12 55.67
C ASP A 44 -58.17 26.40 54.34
N LYS A 45 -59.43 26.19 53.96
CA LYS A 45 -59.78 25.64 52.63
C LYS A 45 -59.40 26.61 51.52
N ASP A 46 -59.69 27.89 51.69
CA ASP A 46 -59.35 28.92 50.70
C ASP A 46 -57.81 29.08 50.55
N ARG A 47 -57.06 29.04 51.66
CA ARG A 47 -55.58 29.01 51.64
C ARG A 47 -55.02 27.78 50.94
N LEU A 48 -55.60 26.60 51.18
CA LEU A 48 -55.19 25.37 50.51
C LEU A 48 -55.47 25.45 49.00
N ILE A 49 -56.62 26.01 48.61
CA ILE A 49 -56.98 26.23 47.21
C ILE A 49 -55.98 27.17 46.53
N GLU A 50 -55.60 28.29 47.16
CA GLU A 50 -54.58 29.20 46.64
C GLU A 50 -53.19 28.57 46.56
N GLN A 51 -52.84 27.71 47.51
CA GLN A 51 -51.59 26.94 47.47
C GLN A 51 -51.59 25.96 46.29
N LEU A 52 -52.66 25.19 46.12
CA LEU A 52 -52.81 24.24 45.02
C LEU A 52 -52.82 24.94 43.66
N HIS A 53 -53.47 26.10 43.52
CA HIS A 53 -53.41 26.88 42.27
C HIS A 53 -51.99 27.34 41.94
N ARG A 54 -51.24 27.84 42.93
CA ARG A 54 -49.84 28.22 42.74
C ARG A 54 -48.96 27.03 42.34
N GLU A 55 -49.18 25.87 42.97
CA GLU A 55 -48.46 24.65 42.65
C GLU A 55 -48.80 24.14 41.24
N ILE A 56 -50.07 24.20 40.84
CA ILE A 56 -50.52 23.88 39.48
C ILE A 56 -49.86 24.80 38.45
N ASP A 57 -49.77 26.10 38.72
CA ASP A 57 -49.16 27.03 37.78
C ASP A 57 -47.63 26.86 37.71
N ALA A 58 -46.96 26.58 38.83
CA ALA A 58 -45.55 26.22 38.85
C ALA A 58 -45.27 24.94 38.03
N LEU A 59 -46.07 23.88 38.23
CA LEU A 59 -45.95 22.63 37.48
C LEU A 59 -46.24 22.82 35.97
N LYS A 60 -47.17 23.70 35.59
CA LYS A 60 -47.41 24.04 34.18
C LYS A 60 -46.19 24.70 33.55
N ASP A 61 -45.51 25.60 34.26
CA ASP A 61 -44.34 26.29 33.75
C ASP A 61 -43.12 25.37 33.69
N GLU A 62 -42.93 24.49 34.68
CA GLU A 62 -41.93 23.41 34.61
C GLU A 62 -42.18 22.48 33.41
N HIS A 63 -43.43 22.09 33.17
CA HIS A 63 -43.79 21.27 32.01
C HIS A 63 -43.53 21.99 30.67
N LYS A 64 -43.79 23.30 30.58
CA LYS A 64 -43.43 24.08 29.38
C LYS A 64 -41.91 24.14 29.17
N ASN A 65 -41.15 24.34 30.24
CA ASN A 65 -39.68 24.38 30.18
C ASN A 65 -39.11 23.02 29.75
N PHE A 66 -39.58 21.93 30.36
CA PHE A 66 -39.18 20.57 29.96
C PHE A 66 -39.53 20.29 28.49
N LYS A 67 -40.71 20.71 28.04
CA LYS A 67 -41.10 20.58 26.63
C LYS A 67 -40.16 21.37 25.71
N ALA A 68 -39.82 22.62 26.04
CA ALA A 68 -38.90 23.43 25.25
C ALA A 68 -37.49 22.82 25.19
N GLU A 69 -36.98 22.31 26.33
CA GLU A 69 -35.68 21.65 26.39
C GLU A 69 -35.65 20.35 25.59
N SER A 70 -36.70 19.53 25.68
CA SER A 70 -36.85 18.33 24.86
C SER A 70 -36.87 18.66 23.37
N HIS A 71 -37.61 19.70 22.94
CA HIS A 71 -37.60 20.14 21.54
C HIS A 71 -36.22 20.60 21.08
N ARG A 72 -35.49 21.34 21.94
CA ARG A 72 -34.12 21.78 21.66
C ARG A 72 -33.19 20.57 21.47
N LEU A 73 -33.26 19.58 22.36
CA LEU A 73 -32.44 18.37 22.26
C LEU A 73 -32.78 17.56 21.00
N VAL A 74 -34.06 17.41 20.67
CA VAL A 74 -34.49 16.74 19.43
C VAL A 74 -33.93 17.46 18.19
N MET A 75 -33.92 18.79 18.18
CA MET A 75 -33.32 19.55 17.06
C MET A 75 -31.81 19.38 16.97
N GLN A 76 -31.11 19.34 18.11
CA GLN A 76 -29.67 19.06 18.15
C GLN A 76 -29.35 17.64 17.64
N LEU A 77 -30.10 16.63 18.08
CA LEU A 77 -29.94 15.26 17.62
C LEU A 77 -30.23 15.11 16.12
N LYS A 78 -31.28 15.76 15.62
CA LYS A 78 -31.56 15.80 14.17
C LYS A 78 -30.42 16.45 13.38
N GLY A 79 -29.88 17.56 13.86
CA GLY A 79 -28.70 18.20 13.26
C GLY A 79 -27.50 17.25 13.21
N ARG A 80 -27.21 16.55 14.32
CA ARG A 80 -26.11 15.60 14.38
C ARG A 80 -26.32 14.39 13.46
N ILE A 81 -27.56 13.91 13.32
CA ILE A 81 -27.90 12.85 12.36
C ILE A 81 -27.62 13.32 10.93
N SER A 82 -28.07 14.51 10.56
CA SER A 82 -27.81 15.05 9.21
C SER A 82 -26.33 15.29 8.93
N GLU A 83 -25.54 15.73 9.92
CA GLU A 83 -24.08 15.82 9.80
C GLU A 83 -23.45 14.44 9.57
N LEU A 84 -23.82 13.43 10.36
CA LEU A 84 -23.31 12.07 10.23
C LEU A 84 -23.73 11.43 8.89
N GLU A 85 -24.93 11.71 8.39
CA GLU A 85 -25.38 11.27 7.07
C GLU A 85 -24.56 11.90 5.95
N ALA A 86 -24.21 13.19 6.06
CA ALA A 86 -23.34 13.87 5.10
C ALA A 86 -21.91 13.33 5.16
N GLU A 87 -21.33 13.14 6.36
CA GLU A 87 -20.03 12.53 6.56
C GLU A 87 -19.98 11.11 5.97
N LEU A 88 -21.05 10.31 6.12
CA LEU A 88 -21.14 8.97 5.56
C LEU A 88 -21.12 8.97 4.02
N GLU A 89 -21.87 9.87 3.38
CA GLU A 89 -21.86 9.99 1.91
C GLU A 89 -20.51 10.50 1.39
N GLU A 90 -19.85 11.41 2.09
CA GLU A 90 -18.49 11.84 1.77
C GLU A 90 -17.50 10.68 1.86
N GLN A 91 -17.55 9.87 2.93
CA GLN A 91 -16.69 8.69 3.07
C GLN A 91 -16.93 7.65 1.98
N LYS A 92 -18.19 7.45 1.55
CA LYS A 92 -18.51 6.57 0.41
C LYS A 92 -17.90 7.08 -0.88
N HIS A 93 -17.99 8.38 -1.15
CA HIS A 93 -17.40 9.00 -2.33
C HIS A 93 -15.86 8.88 -2.34
N LEU A 94 -15.21 9.18 -1.21
CA LEU A 94 -13.75 9.05 -1.07
C LEU A 94 -13.29 7.60 -1.26
N LYS A 95 -14.03 6.63 -0.72
CA LYS A 95 -13.75 5.21 -0.94
C LYS A 95 -13.86 4.82 -2.41
N GLN A 96 -14.90 5.28 -3.10
CA GLN A 96 -15.06 4.97 -4.54
C GLN A 96 -13.92 5.60 -5.35
N GLN A 97 -13.56 6.85 -5.06
CA GLN A 97 -12.44 7.50 -5.72
C GLN A 97 -11.12 6.73 -5.52
N ALA A 98 -10.84 6.28 -4.29
CA ALA A 98 -9.64 5.48 -4.01
C ALA A 98 -9.62 4.14 -4.74
N LEU A 99 -10.78 3.50 -4.94
CA LEU A 99 -10.91 2.28 -5.74
C LEU A 99 -10.63 2.56 -7.22
N ASP A 100 -11.20 3.63 -7.78
CA ASP A 100 -10.99 4.01 -9.17
C ASP A 100 -9.50 4.38 -9.43
N GLU A 101 -8.85 5.07 -8.50
CA GLU A 101 -7.41 5.36 -8.55
C GLU A 101 -6.56 4.09 -8.45
N SER A 102 -6.93 3.14 -7.58
CA SER A 102 -6.25 1.84 -7.47
C SER A 102 -6.36 1.03 -8.77
N ASP A 103 -7.55 0.98 -9.37
CA ASP A 103 -7.78 0.29 -10.65
C ASP A 103 -6.98 0.94 -11.77
N PHE A 104 -6.94 2.28 -11.82
CA PHE A 104 -6.11 3.02 -12.77
C PHE A 104 -4.62 2.69 -12.61
N LEU A 105 -4.07 2.75 -11.39
CA LEU A 105 -2.68 2.40 -11.11
C LEU A 105 -2.36 0.94 -11.47
N HIS A 106 -3.30 0.02 -11.27
CA HIS A 106 -3.13 -1.37 -11.68
C HIS A 106 -3.00 -1.49 -13.19
N THR A 107 -3.84 -0.78 -13.95
CA THR A 107 -3.75 -0.77 -15.42
C THR A 107 -2.44 -0.14 -15.92
N GLU A 108 -1.99 0.96 -15.33
CA GLU A 108 -0.70 1.57 -15.68
C GLU A 108 0.49 0.64 -15.38
N LEU A 109 0.44 -0.08 -14.25
CA LEU A 109 1.46 -1.04 -13.88
C LEU A 109 1.54 -2.19 -14.90
N ASP A 110 0.41 -2.71 -15.35
CA ASP A 110 0.37 -3.78 -16.34
C ASP A 110 0.83 -3.33 -17.72
N GLU A 111 0.51 -2.09 -18.12
CA GLU A 111 1.10 -1.50 -19.33
C GLU A 111 2.62 -1.35 -19.20
N TRP A 112 3.11 -0.92 -18.04
CA TRP A 112 4.55 -0.77 -17.80
C TRP A 112 5.27 -2.12 -17.84
N LYS A 113 4.71 -3.17 -17.22
CA LYS A 113 5.23 -4.55 -17.31
C LYS A 113 5.31 -5.02 -18.76
N LYS A 114 4.26 -4.77 -19.56
CA LYS A 114 4.25 -5.14 -20.98
C LYS A 114 5.35 -4.42 -21.77
N ARG A 115 5.53 -3.11 -21.55
CA ARG A 115 6.64 -2.35 -22.15
C ARG A 115 8.00 -2.91 -21.72
N HIS A 116 8.17 -3.24 -20.44
CA HIS A 116 9.39 -3.85 -19.92
C HIS A 116 9.69 -5.19 -20.60
N GLU A 117 8.71 -6.09 -20.68
CA GLU A 117 8.85 -7.37 -21.40
C GLU A 117 9.25 -7.19 -22.87
N ASP A 118 8.66 -6.21 -23.55
CA ASP A 118 8.99 -5.92 -24.95
C ASP A 118 10.39 -5.33 -25.09
N THR A 119 10.84 -4.49 -24.14
CA THR A 119 12.22 -4.00 -24.10
C THR A 119 13.22 -5.14 -23.83
N GLU A 120 12.90 -6.08 -22.93
CA GLU A 120 13.75 -7.26 -22.71
C GLU A 120 13.84 -8.14 -23.96
N LYS A 121 12.72 -8.37 -24.66
CA LYS A 121 12.71 -9.11 -25.93
C LYS A 121 13.56 -8.41 -26.99
N ALA A 122 13.47 -7.08 -27.09
CA ALA A 122 14.29 -6.29 -27.99
C ALA A 122 15.78 -6.37 -27.61
N GLN A 123 16.12 -6.31 -26.33
CA GLN A 123 17.50 -6.42 -25.87
C GLN A 123 18.08 -7.81 -26.13
N ARG A 124 17.32 -8.89 -25.88
CA ARG A 124 17.72 -10.25 -26.24
C ARG A 124 17.99 -10.38 -27.75
N SER A 125 17.11 -9.83 -28.61
CA SER A 125 17.33 -9.89 -30.06
C SER A 125 18.56 -9.08 -30.50
N LEU A 126 18.79 -7.93 -29.89
CA LEU A 126 19.98 -7.10 -30.14
C LEU A 126 21.27 -7.83 -29.77
N THR A 127 21.34 -8.45 -28.60
CA THR A 127 22.51 -9.26 -28.19
C THR A 127 22.76 -10.43 -29.14
N GLU A 128 21.71 -11.05 -29.70
CA GLU A 128 21.86 -12.12 -30.68
C GLU A 128 22.41 -11.58 -32.02
N ILE A 129 21.95 -10.41 -32.46
CA ILE A 129 22.45 -9.73 -33.66
C ILE A 129 23.91 -9.32 -33.48
N GLU A 130 24.28 -8.76 -32.32
CA GLU A 130 25.68 -8.41 -31.99
C GLU A 130 26.60 -9.63 -32.04
N ARG A 131 26.18 -10.76 -31.46
CA ARG A 131 26.94 -12.01 -31.52
C ARG A 131 27.14 -12.50 -32.95
N LYS A 132 26.10 -12.38 -33.80
CA LYS A 132 26.19 -12.72 -35.23
C LYS A 132 27.14 -11.77 -35.95
N ALA A 133 27.04 -10.45 -35.69
CA ALA A 133 27.91 -9.43 -36.26
C ALA A 133 29.39 -9.66 -35.90
N GLN A 134 29.69 -9.96 -34.63
CA GLN A 134 31.03 -10.28 -34.16
C GLN A 134 31.59 -11.54 -34.86
N THR A 135 30.75 -12.55 -35.06
CA THR A 135 31.15 -13.77 -35.80
C THR A 135 31.46 -13.45 -37.27
N THR A 136 30.67 -12.60 -37.91
CA THR A 136 30.94 -12.16 -39.29
C THR A 136 32.18 -11.29 -39.40
N GLU A 137 32.42 -10.40 -38.43
CA GLU A 137 33.62 -9.58 -38.36
C GLU A 137 34.87 -10.45 -38.23
N GLN A 138 34.87 -11.44 -37.33
CA GLN A 138 35.96 -12.42 -37.21
C GLN A 138 36.22 -13.17 -38.52
N ARG A 139 35.17 -13.55 -39.27
CA ARG A 139 35.32 -14.18 -40.58
C ARG A 139 35.96 -13.22 -41.60
N TYR A 140 35.56 -11.95 -41.59
CA TYR A 140 36.12 -10.93 -42.47
C TYR A 140 37.60 -10.66 -42.15
N VAL A 141 37.97 -10.57 -40.88
CA VAL A 141 39.38 -10.43 -40.45
C VAL A 141 40.22 -11.60 -40.96
N LYS A 142 39.79 -12.85 -40.75
CA LYS A 142 40.50 -14.03 -41.27
C LYS A 142 40.64 -14.01 -42.79
N LEU A 143 39.61 -13.55 -43.50
CA LEU A 143 39.66 -13.43 -44.96
C LEU A 143 40.65 -12.34 -45.39
N LYS A 144 40.69 -11.20 -44.69
CA LYS A 144 41.64 -10.12 -44.92
C LYS A 144 43.08 -10.56 -44.67
N GLU A 145 43.33 -11.32 -43.60
CA GLU A 145 44.64 -11.95 -43.33
C GLU A 145 45.07 -12.84 -44.48
N LYS A 146 44.18 -13.73 -44.96
CA LYS A 146 44.46 -14.62 -46.10
C LYS A 146 44.70 -13.86 -47.40
N HIS A 147 43.95 -12.80 -47.66
CA HIS A 147 44.19 -11.93 -48.81
C HIS A 147 45.54 -11.22 -48.71
N SER A 148 45.90 -10.72 -47.52
CA SER A 148 47.21 -10.09 -47.28
C SER A 148 48.36 -11.08 -47.45
N GLU A 149 48.23 -12.32 -46.95
CA GLU A 149 49.20 -13.39 -47.18
C GLU A 149 49.37 -13.68 -48.68
N LEU A 150 48.27 -13.73 -49.44
CA LEU A 150 48.32 -13.99 -50.88
C LEU A 150 49.02 -12.85 -51.64
N VAL A 151 48.70 -11.59 -51.31
CA VAL A 151 49.36 -10.40 -51.89
C VAL A 151 50.85 -10.41 -51.58
N GLN A 152 51.23 -10.72 -50.33
CA GLN A 152 52.63 -10.81 -49.92
C GLN A 152 53.36 -11.92 -50.69
N ASN A 153 52.77 -13.12 -50.79
CA ASN A 153 53.32 -14.22 -51.58
C ASN A 153 53.48 -13.85 -53.06
N HIS A 154 52.51 -13.13 -53.63
CA HIS A 154 52.60 -12.64 -55.00
C HIS A 154 53.76 -11.66 -55.18
N ALA A 155 53.93 -10.71 -54.25
CA ALA A 155 55.06 -9.77 -54.26
C ALA A 155 56.42 -10.47 -54.10
N ASP A 156 56.50 -11.49 -53.24
CA ASP A 156 57.72 -12.29 -53.05
C ASP A 156 58.04 -13.13 -54.31
N LEU A 157 57.03 -13.67 -54.98
CA LEU A 157 57.19 -14.36 -56.26
C LEU A 157 57.66 -13.42 -57.37
N LEU A 158 57.13 -12.20 -57.44
CA LEU A 158 57.61 -11.18 -58.38
C LEU A 158 59.08 -10.81 -58.12
N ARG A 159 59.49 -10.64 -56.85
CA ARG A 159 60.90 -10.42 -56.48
C ARG A 159 61.79 -11.60 -56.90
N LYS A 160 61.36 -12.84 -56.65
CA LYS A 160 62.08 -14.04 -57.10
C LYS A 160 62.17 -14.14 -58.62
N ASN A 161 61.08 -13.82 -59.33
CA ASN A 161 61.07 -13.83 -60.80
C ASN A 161 62.05 -12.79 -61.38
N ALA A 162 62.07 -11.58 -60.80
CA ALA A 162 63.04 -10.55 -61.16
C ALA A 162 64.49 -10.99 -60.90
N GLU A 163 64.76 -11.65 -59.76
CA GLU A 163 66.09 -12.20 -59.46
C GLU A 163 66.49 -13.32 -60.43
N VAL A 164 65.57 -14.22 -60.79
CA VAL A 164 65.82 -15.24 -61.82
C VAL A 164 66.08 -14.59 -63.18
N THR A 165 65.34 -13.53 -63.55
CA THR A 165 65.59 -12.78 -64.79
C THR A 165 66.97 -12.11 -64.77
N LYS A 166 67.40 -11.59 -63.61
CA LYS A 166 68.76 -11.07 -63.40
C LYS A 166 69.82 -12.16 -63.55
N GLN A 167 69.60 -13.34 -62.97
CA GLN A 167 70.52 -14.48 -63.14
C GLN A 167 70.59 -14.96 -64.59
N VAL A 168 69.46 -14.98 -65.31
CA VAL A 168 69.41 -15.32 -66.74
C VAL A 168 70.16 -14.29 -67.60
N THR A 169 70.04 -13.00 -67.28
CA THR A 169 70.79 -11.95 -68.00
C THR A 169 72.29 -12.04 -67.74
N VAL A 170 72.70 -12.32 -66.49
CA VAL A 170 74.11 -12.59 -66.15
C VAL A 170 74.64 -13.84 -66.87
N ALA A 171 73.86 -14.93 -66.92
CA ALA A 171 74.25 -16.14 -67.64
C ALA A 171 74.39 -15.91 -69.16
N ARG A 172 73.52 -15.09 -69.76
CA ARG A 172 73.65 -14.68 -71.17
C ARG A 172 74.91 -13.84 -71.43
N GLN A 173 75.28 -12.98 -70.48
CA GLN A 173 76.52 -12.20 -70.58
C GLN A 173 77.75 -13.12 -70.56
N VAL A 174 77.79 -14.07 -69.63
CA VAL A 174 78.87 -15.09 -69.56
C VAL A 174 78.91 -15.94 -70.84
N GLN A 175 77.76 -16.31 -71.41
CA GLN A 175 77.71 -17.02 -72.69
C GLN A 175 78.27 -16.18 -73.85
N SER A 176 77.90 -14.90 -73.94
CA SER A 176 78.45 -13.97 -74.94
C SER A 176 79.98 -13.81 -74.79
N ASP A 177 80.47 -13.72 -73.56
CA ASP A 177 81.92 -13.63 -73.29
C ASP A 177 82.63 -14.94 -73.69
N THR A 178 82.00 -16.09 -73.48
CA THR A 178 82.51 -17.40 -73.92
C THR A 178 82.52 -17.53 -75.46
N GLU A 179 81.51 -17.00 -76.15
CA GLU A 179 81.47 -16.94 -77.62
C GLU A 179 82.52 -15.97 -78.19
N ARG A 180 82.81 -14.88 -77.47
CA ARG A 180 83.88 -13.95 -77.80
C ARG A 180 85.25 -14.59 -77.63
N ASP A 181 85.48 -15.34 -76.55
CA ASP A 181 86.72 -16.09 -76.31
C ASP A 181 86.91 -17.21 -77.36
N LYS A 182 85.83 -17.84 -77.81
CA LYS A 182 85.86 -18.80 -78.92
C LYS A 182 86.29 -18.14 -80.24
N LYS A 183 85.83 -16.92 -80.50
CA LYS A 183 86.18 -16.14 -81.70
C LYS A 183 87.63 -15.65 -81.67
N GLU A 184 88.13 -15.24 -80.50
CA GLU A 184 89.55 -14.89 -80.33
C GLU A 184 90.48 -16.12 -80.50
N LEU A 185 90.01 -17.32 -80.16
CA LEU A 185 90.71 -18.59 -80.40
C LEU A 185 90.72 -18.96 -81.90
N GLU A 186 89.60 -18.77 -82.61
CA GLU A 186 89.52 -18.93 -84.08
C GLU A 186 90.45 -17.95 -84.81
N ASP A 187 90.49 -16.68 -84.38
CA ASP A 187 91.39 -15.66 -84.93
C ASP A 187 92.87 -15.94 -84.63
N SER A 188 93.19 -16.67 -83.55
CA SER A 188 94.55 -17.11 -83.23
C SER A 188 95.01 -18.29 -84.11
N PHE A 189 94.08 -19.13 -84.57
CA PHE A 189 94.32 -20.22 -85.52
C PHE A 189 94.53 -19.68 -86.96
N GLN A 190 93.76 -18.65 -87.35
CA GLN A 190 93.92 -17.96 -88.64
C GLN A 190 95.27 -17.23 -88.74
N ARG A 191 95.74 -16.62 -87.63
CA ARG A 191 97.02 -15.88 -87.55
C ARG A 191 98.27 -16.77 -87.67
N LEU A 192 98.20 -18.05 -87.31
CA LEU A 192 99.29 -19.02 -87.52
C LEU A 192 99.31 -19.62 -88.93
N SER A 193 98.17 -19.64 -89.63
CA SER A 193 98.08 -20.07 -91.04
C SER A 193 98.57 -18.99 -92.02
N GLU A 194 98.51 -17.71 -91.65
CA GLU A 194 98.98 -16.58 -92.47
C GLU A 194 100.47 -16.25 -92.27
N GLN A 195 101.10 -16.78 -91.21
CA GLN A 195 102.53 -16.59 -90.91
C GLN A 195 103.47 -17.44 -91.79
N ALA A 196 102.93 -18.40 -92.56
CA ALA A 196 103.68 -19.20 -93.55
C ALA A 196 103.78 -18.55 -94.94
N GLN A 197 103.08 -17.43 -95.20
CA GLN A 197 102.97 -16.85 -96.55
C GLN A 197 103.44 -15.39 -96.69
N ARG A 198 104.16 -14.84 -95.71
CA ARG A 198 104.69 -13.46 -95.79
C ARG A 198 106.17 -13.34 -95.35
N LYS A 199 107.04 -14.14 -95.97
CA LYS A 199 108.49 -13.88 -96.12
C LYS A 199 108.87 -13.32 -97.51
N THR A 200 107.89 -12.82 -98.24
CA THR A 200 108.08 -12.15 -99.53
C THR A 200 107.25 -10.87 -99.53
N GLN A 201 107.66 -9.87 -98.74
CA GLN A 201 107.53 -8.45 -99.09
C GLN A 201 108.23 -7.53 -98.05
N GLU A 202 109.35 -7.95 -97.45
CA GLU A 202 110.28 -7.01 -96.82
C GLU A 202 111.11 -6.34 -97.90
N GLN A 203 110.45 -5.45 -98.67
CA GLN A 203 111.07 -4.41 -99.49
C GLN A 203 109.94 -3.62 -100.18
N ALA A 204 109.18 -2.89 -99.37
CA ALA A 204 108.49 -1.70 -99.82
C ALA A 204 108.11 -0.87 -98.59
N GLU A 205 108.85 0.21 -98.38
CA GLU A 205 108.24 1.50 -98.04
C GLU A 205 107.77 1.66 -96.58
N ILE A 206 108.63 1.91 -95.58
CA ILE A 206 109.44 3.13 -95.32
C ILE A 206 108.85 4.48 -95.81
N LEU A 207 107.72 4.50 -96.53
CA LEU A 207 107.03 5.71 -96.98
C LEU A 207 105.65 5.92 -96.34
N GLU A 208 105.23 5.05 -95.40
CA GLU A 208 103.96 5.19 -94.67
C GLU A 208 104.11 5.78 -93.25
N THR A 209 105.33 5.91 -92.74
CA THR A 209 105.61 6.46 -91.41
C THR A 209 105.43 7.98 -91.31
N LEU A 210 105.48 8.71 -92.44
CA LEU A 210 105.23 10.16 -92.46
C LEU A 210 103.76 10.56 -92.70
N LYS A 211 102.84 9.58 -92.85
CA LYS A 211 101.38 9.84 -92.99
C LYS A 211 100.59 9.72 -91.68
N ARG A 212 101.13 9.10 -90.62
CA ARG A 212 100.42 8.90 -89.33
C ARG A 212 100.50 10.09 -88.36
N GLU A 213 101.54 10.91 -88.43
CA GLU A 213 101.69 12.06 -87.51
C GLU A 213 100.81 13.27 -87.90
N LEU A 214 100.36 13.37 -89.16
CA LEU A 214 99.47 14.43 -89.64
C LEU A 214 97.97 14.17 -89.33
N ILE A 215 97.59 12.91 -89.06
CA ILE A 215 96.21 12.54 -88.71
C ILE A 215 95.98 12.64 -87.19
N ALA A 216 97.01 12.38 -86.36
CA ALA A 216 96.94 12.51 -84.90
C ALA A 216 96.71 13.96 -84.43
N SER A 217 97.37 14.94 -85.06
CA SER A 217 97.20 16.37 -84.73
C SER A 217 95.86 16.97 -85.19
N LYS A 218 95.18 16.34 -86.15
CA LYS A 218 93.84 16.76 -86.63
C LYS A 218 92.68 16.17 -85.80
N GLN A 219 92.89 15.06 -85.11
CA GLN A 219 91.89 14.41 -84.25
C GLN A 219 91.87 14.97 -82.81
N GLU A 220 92.98 15.54 -82.32
CA GLU A 220 93.01 16.23 -81.01
C GLU A 220 92.20 17.55 -81.00
N LEU A 221 92.16 18.28 -82.12
CA LEU A 221 91.35 19.50 -82.26
C LEU A 221 89.84 19.22 -82.40
N GLN A 222 89.45 18.06 -82.93
CA GLN A 222 88.04 17.68 -83.05
C GLN A 222 87.46 17.11 -81.73
N CYS A 223 88.32 16.54 -80.86
CA CYS A 223 87.94 16.04 -79.54
C CYS A 223 87.78 17.17 -78.50
N LEU A 224 88.55 18.26 -78.62
CA LEU A 224 88.35 19.45 -77.79
C LEU A 224 87.12 20.28 -78.21
N GLN A 225 86.73 20.26 -79.50
CA GLN A 225 85.52 20.93 -79.99
C GLN A 225 84.23 20.26 -79.47
N SER A 226 84.15 18.92 -79.47
CA SER A 226 83.01 18.17 -78.90
C SER A 226 82.92 18.24 -77.37
N THR A 227 84.03 18.55 -76.70
CA THR A 227 84.08 18.71 -75.23
C THR A 227 83.61 20.10 -74.81
N VAL A 228 83.87 21.14 -75.61
CA VAL A 228 83.34 22.50 -75.37
C VAL A 228 81.82 22.56 -75.60
N ASP A 229 81.31 21.92 -76.65
CA ASP A 229 79.87 21.87 -76.93
C ASP A 229 79.09 21.02 -75.88
N SER A 230 79.69 19.96 -75.32
CA SER A 230 79.08 19.17 -74.24
C SER A 230 79.15 19.84 -72.87
N THR A 231 80.20 20.62 -72.59
CA THR A 231 80.27 21.44 -71.36
C THR A 231 79.30 22.62 -71.40
N ALA A 232 79.07 23.25 -72.55
CA ALA A 232 78.09 24.32 -72.69
C ALA A 232 76.65 23.80 -72.54
N GLN A 233 76.32 22.65 -73.14
CA GLN A 233 75.02 21.99 -72.93
C GLN A 233 74.82 21.51 -71.48
N SER A 234 75.86 20.99 -70.84
CA SER A 234 75.81 20.59 -69.42
C SER A 234 75.66 21.79 -68.47
N GLU A 235 76.30 22.94 -68.75
CA GLU A 235 76.12 24.17 -67.97
C GLU A 235 74.70 24.76 -68.14
N GLU A 236 74.14 24.71 -69.34
CA GLU A 236 72.75 25.14 -69.60
C GLU A 236 71.73 24.18 -68.92
N GLU A 237 71.99 22.87 -68.94
CA GLU A 237 71.19 21.88 -68.20
C GLU A 237 71.32 22.03 -66.67
N HIS A 238 72.51 22.34 -66.15
CA HIS A 238 72.73 22.57 -64.72
C HIS A 238 72.11 23.89 -64.25
N THR A 239 72.17 24.95 -65.06
CA THR A 239 71.50 26.22 -64.74
C THR A 239 69.97 26.07 -64.80
N ALA A 240 69.44 25.29 -65.74
CA ALA A 240 68.02 24.92 -65.76
C ALA A 240 67.61 24.09 -64.53
N HIS A 241 68.41 23.07 -64.14
CA HIS A 241 68.17 22.28 -62.92
C HIS A 241 68.22 23.13 -61.65
N LEU A 242 69.18 24.06 -61.55
CA LEU A 242 69.28 24.98 -60.41
C LEU A 242 68.09 25.94 -60.34
N ALA A 243 67.56 26.38 -61.49
CA ALA A 243 66.36 27.20 -61.53
C ALA A 243 65.12 26.42 -61.06
N VAL A 244 64.96 25.17 -61.50
CA VAL A 244 63.87 24.28 -61.05
C VAL A 244 63.98 23.99 -59.55
N LEU A 245 65.17 23.64 -59.05
CA LEU A 245 65.41 23.41 -57.61
C LEU A 245 65.14 24.66 -56.77
N LYS A 246 65.47 25.85 -57.29
CA LYS A 246 65.17 27.11 -56.61
C LYS A 246 63.67 27.35 -56.55
N GLN A 247 62.94 27.12 -57.64
CA GLN A 247 61.48 27.21 -57.66
C GLN A 247 60.83 26.19 -56.72
N GLU A 248 61.30 24.94 -56.70
CA GLU A 248 60.84 23.91 -55.76
C GLU A 248 61.11 24.31 -54.32
N LYS A 249 62.29 24.87 -54.02
CA LYS A 249 62.62 25.40 -52.69
C LYS A 249 61.67 26.53 -52.29
N ASP A 250 61.41 27.48 -53.18
CA ASP A 250 60.52 28.60 -52.90
C ASP A 250 59.09 28.11 -52.61
N ILE A 251 58.58 27.16 -53.42
CA ILE A 251 57.29 26.49 -53.19
C ILE A 251 57.30 25.70 -51.86
N LEU A 252 58.39 25.01 -51.53
CA LEU A 252 58.52 24.30 -50.25
C LEU A 252 58.49 25.28 -49.08
N THR A 253 59.17 26.43 -49.17
CA THR A 253 59.17 27.42 -48.10
C THR A 253 57.81 28.07 -47.90
N GLU A 254 57.07 28.34 -48.98
CA GLU A 254 55.70 28.86 -48.89
C GLU A 254 54.75 27.82 -48.28
N THR A 255 54.84 26.55 -48.71
CA THR A 255 54.03 25.47 -48.13
C THR A 255 54.40 25.20 -46.67
N MET A 256 55.68 25.29 -46.27
CA MET A 256 56.09 25.22 -44.87
C MET A 256 55.50 26.37 -44.05
N ALA A 257 55.57 27.61 -44.53
CA ALA A 257 54.98 28.76 -43.84
C ALA A 257 53.45 28.61 -43.68
N GLN A 258 52.75 28.11 -44.70
CA GLN A 258 51.32 27.80 -44.61
C GLN A 258 51.04 26.68 -43.59
N ARG A 259 51.87 25.65 -43.52
CA ARG A 259 51.75 24.57 -42.53
C ARG A 259 52.02 25.08 -41.11
N ASP A 260 53.03 25.92 -40.91
CA ASP A 260 53.34 26.52 -39.61
C ASP A 260 52.19 27.40 -39.12
N GLN A 261 51.55 28.18 -40.01
CA GLN A 261 50.36 28.95 -39.67
C GLN A 261 49.17 28.06 -39.31
N GLN A 262 48.97 26.94 -40.03
CA GLN A 262 47.94 25.95 -39.70
C GLN A 262 48.20 25.27 -38.35
N VAL A 263 49.44 24.91 -38.05
CA VAL A 263 49.84 24.34 -36.76
C VAL A 263 49.56 25.34 -35.63
N ALA A 264 49.97 26.60 -35.78
CA ALA A 264 49.71 27.64 -34.79
C ALA A 264 48.20 27.88 -34.56
N ALA A 265 47.39 27.84 -35.63
CA ALA A 265 45.93 27.96 -35.53
C ALA A 265 45.31 26.77 -34.79
N LEU A 266 45.74 25.54 -35.11
CA LEU A 266 45.29 24.32 -34.42
C LEU A 266 45.74 24.30 -32.96
N GLU A 267 46.95 24.75 -32.65
CA GLU A 267 47.44 24.87 -31.27
C GLU A 267 46.58 25.83 -30.45
N ALA A 268 46.20 26.98 -31.01
CA ALA A 268 45.30 27.93 -30.36
C ALA A 268 43.89 27.36 -30.14
N GLU A 269 43.37 26.60 -31.11
CA GLU A 269 42.08 25.92 -30.99
C GLU A 269 42.11 24.83 -29.91
N VAL A 270 43.17 24.02 -29.85
CA VAL A 270 43.38 23.01 -28.81
C VAL A 270 43.47 23.64 -27.43
N GLN A 271 44.18 24.77 -27.28
CA GLN A 271 44.24 25.50 -26.01
C GLN A 271 42.87 26.03 -25.58
N LYS A 272 42.09 26.58 -26.51
CA LYS A 272 40.73 27.05 -26.24
C LYS A 272 39.82 25.90 -25.80
N LEU A 273 39.88 24.76 -26.51
CA LEU A 273 39.09 23.57 -26.17
C LEU A 273 39.49 22.98 -24.81
N HIS A 274 40.79 22.98 -24.48
CA HIS A 274 41.27 22.60 -23.14
C HIS A 274 40.70 23.52 -22.06
N ALA A 275 40.72 24.83 -22.27
CA ALA A 275 40.19 25.79 -21.31
C ALA A 275 38.67 25.64 -21.10
N THR A 276 37.90 25.34 -22.16
CA THR A 276 36.47 25.06 -22.02
C THR A 276 36.21 23.74 -21.31
N LEU A 277 36.99 22.70 -21.62
CA LEU A 277 36.88 21.40 -20.97
C LEU A 277 37.18 21.48 -19.47
N GLU A 278 38.22 22.23 -19.06
CA GLU A 278 38.53 22.42 -17.63
C GLU A 278 37.42 23.19 -16.90
N LYS A 279 36.81 24.20 -17.54
CA LYS A 279 35.65 24.91 -16.96
C LYS A 279 34.44 23.99 -16.81
N GLU A 280 34.15 23.16 -17.81
CA GLU A 280 33.06 22.17 -17.72
C GLU A 280 33.34 21.11 -16.66
N LYS A 281 34.59 20.64 -16.52
CA LYS A 281 34.98 19.72 -15.43
C LYS A 281 34.79 20.36 -14.06
N GLU A 282 35.22 21.61 -13.87
CA GLU A 282 35.04 22.31 -12.60
C GLU A 282 33.56 22.53 -12.27
N TYR A 283 32.75 22.93 -13.25
CA TYR A 283 31.31 23.09 -13.09
C TYR A 283 30.62 21.75 -12.76
N SER A 284 30.96 20.69 -13.49
CA SER A 284 30.46 19.33 -13.23
C SER A 284 30.86 18.86 -11.83
N SER A 285 32.11 19.07 -11.41
CA SER A 285 32.59 18.71 -10.07
C SER A 285 31.83 19.45 -8.96
N LYS A 286 31.56 20.75 -9.13
CA LYS A 286 30.76 21.52 -8.16
C LYS A 286 29.33 20.99 -8.08
N THR A 287 28.71 20.71 -9.23
CA THR A 287 27.34 20.18 -9.30
C THR A 287 27.26 18.80 -8.64
N ILE A 288 28.24 17.92 -8.88
CA ILE A 288 28.31 16.60 -8.23
C ILE A 288 28.43 16.74 -6.71
N GLN A 289 29.28 17.66 -6.21
CA GLN A 289 29.44 17.89 -4.77
C GLN A 289 28.14 18.41 -4.13
N GLU A 290 27.45 19.34 -4.79
CA GLU A 290 26.16 19.86 -4.32
C GLU A 290 25.09 18.76 -4.27
N LEU A 291 25.02 17.92 -5.31
CA LEU A 291 24.10 16.77 -5.34
C LEU A 291 24.43 15.73 -4.27
N GLN A 292 25.72 15.46 -4.01
CA GLN A 292 26.15 14.55 -2.94
C GLN A 292 25.77 15.09 -1.55
N ASN A 293 25.96 16.39 -1.30
CA ASN A 293 25.56 17.01 -0.04
C ASN A 293 24.04 16.94 0.15
N ARG A 294 23.26 17.27 -0.89
CA ARG A 294 21.80 17.16 -0.86
C ARG A 294 21.33 15.73 -0.63
N LEU A 295 21.98 14.75 -1.27
CA LEU A 295 21.68 13.33 -1.07
C LEU A 295 21.90 12.94 0.40
N GLY A 296 23.05 13.30 0.97
CA GLY A 296 23.35 13.01 2.38
C GLY A 296 22.37 13.68 3.36
N GLU A 297 21.96 14.92 3.09
CA GLU A 297 20.91 15.60 3.87
C GLU A 297 19.56 14.88 3.76
N THR A 298 19.17 14.46 2.55
CA THR A 298 17.90 13.73 2.34
C THR A 298 17.92 12.34 2.98
N GLU A 299 19.04 11.61 2.92
CA GLU A 299 19.21 10.32 3.57
C GLU A 299 19.13 10.47 5.09
N GLY A 300 19.80 11.47 5.66
CA GLY A 300 19.74 11.79 7.08
C GLY A 300 18.33 12.15 7.54
N ASN A 301 17.63 13.00 6.77
CA ASN A 301 16.24 13.37 7.06
C ASN A 301 15.29 12.17 6.97
N THR A 302 15.48 11.29 5.98
CA THR A 302 14.65 10.09 5.82
C THR A 302 14.84 9.13 6.99
N GLN A 303 16.08 8.92 7.44
CA GLN A 303 16.38 8.10 8.62
C GLN A 303 15.79 8.71 9.90
N ALA A 304 15.88 10.03 10.08
CA ALA A 304 15.29 10.72 11.22
C ALA A 304 13.76 10.58 11.25
N LEU A 305 13.09 10.75 10.10
CA LEU A 305 11.65 10.58 9.96
C LEU A 305 11.22 9.12 10.20
N GLN A 306 11.98 8.14 9.72
CA GLN A 306 11.72 6.73 9.99
C GLN A 306 11.81 6.42 11.49
N GLN A 307 12.83 6.93 12.18
CA GLN A 307 12.97 6.75 13.62
C GLN A 307 11.82 7.43 14.38
N GLU A 308 11.44 8.66 14.01
CA GLU A 308 10.31 9.37 14.62
C GLU A 308 8.99 8.62 14.43
N LEU A 309 8.78 8.00 13.26
CA LEU A 309 7.60 7.18 12.98
C LEU A 309 7.55 5.94 13.87
N LEU A 310 8.66 5.20 14.01
CA LEU A 310 8.74 4.04 14.90
C LEU A 310 8.48 4.42 16.36
N ASP A 311 9.00 5.56 16.81
CA ASP A 311 8.78 6.05 18.17
C ASP A 311 7.31 6.46 18.40
N LYS A 312 6.66 7.11 17.42
CA LYS A 312 5.22 7.42 17.49
C LYS A 312 4.36 6.16 17.49
N GLN A 313 4.67 5.17 16.66
CA GLN A 313 3.97 3.88 16.63
C GLN A 313 4.05 3.17 17.99
N PHE A 314 5.23 3.20 18.63
CA PHE A 314 5.39 2.62 19.96
C PHE A 314 4.60 3.39 21.04
N VAL A 315 4.53 4.72 20.95
CA VAL A 315 3.69 5.53 21.85
C VAL A 315 2.20 5.17 21.71
N LEU A 316 1.72 4.91 20.50
CA LEU A 316 0.33 4.46 20.28
C LEU A 316 0.07 3.10 20.94
N LEU A 317 1.03 2.16 20.82
CA LEU A 317 0.96 0.88 21.53
C LEU A 317 0.89 1.09 23.04
N GLN A 318 1.75 1.94 23.61
CA GLN A 318 1.70 2.26 25.05
C GLN A 318 0.34 2.84 25.48
N CYS A 319 -0.28 3.68 24.65
CA CYS A 319 -1.61 4.20 24.92
C CYS A 319 -2.68 3.09 24.92
N ALA A 320 -2.66 2.21 23.92
CA ALA A 320 -3.58 1.06 23.87
C ALA A 320 -3.39 0.11 25.06
N VAL A 321 -2.14 -0.13 25.48
CA VAL A 321 -1.84 -0.96 26.64
C VAL A 321 -2.32 -0.31 27.94
N LYS A 322 -2.19 1.02 28.10
CA LYS A 322 -2.75 1.73 29.27
C LYS A 322 -4.27 1.62 29.33
N GLU A 323 -4.96 1.74 28.20
CA GLU A 323 -6.41 1.56 28.14
C GLU A 323 -6.80 0.12 28.48
N ALA A 324 -6.06 -0.85 27.97
CA ALA A 324 -6.21 -2.26 28.31
C ALA A 324 -6.01 -2.54 29.81
N GLU A 325 -5.00 -1.92 30.45
CA GLU A 325 -4.81 -1.99 31.91
C GLU A 325 -6.05 -1.46 32.65
N GLN A 326 -6.60 -0.33 32.21
CA GLN A 326 -7.79 0.27 32.82
C GLN A 326 -9.01 -0.65 32.73
N ILE A 327 -9.25 -1.27 31.56
CA ILE A 327 -10.37 -2.21 31.36
C ILE A 327 -10.27 -3.39 32.36
N VAL A 328 -9.08 -3.97 32.51
CA VAL A 328 -8.86 -5.12 33.41
C VAL A 328 -8.96 -4.69 34.87
N GLN A 329 -8.41 -3.52 35.21
CA GLN A 329 -8.53 -2.96 36.56
C GLN A 329 -9.98 -2.67 36.93
N ASP A 330 -10.78 -2.17 36.00
CA ASP A 330 -12.21 -1.90 36.21
C ASP A 330 -12.99 -3.21 36.43
N ALA A 331 -12.67 -4.28 35.70
CA ALA A 331 -13.25 -5.59 35.92
C ALA A 331 -12.89 -6.15 37.32
N LEU A 332 -11.64 -5.97 37.77
CA LEU A 332 -11.22 -6.34 39.13
C LEU A 332 -11.94 -5.53 40.21
N ASN A 333 -12.11 -4.22 40.00
CA ASN A 333 -12.83 -3.36 40.94
C ASN A 333 -14.31 -3.78 41.08
N GLN A 334 -14.94 -4.21 39.98
CA GLN A 334 -16.32 -4.72 39.97
C GLN A 334 -16.48 -6.03 40.76
N LEU A 335 -15.43 -6.84 40.93
CA LEU A 335 -15.49 -8.02 41.81
C LEU A 335 -15.75 -7.64 43.27
N GLU A 336 -15.34 -6.44 43.67
CA GLU A 336 -15.43 -5.94 45.04
C GLU A 336 -16.65 -5.05 45.26
N ASP A 337 -17.42 -4.78 44.19
CA ASP A 337 -18.60 -3.93 44.23
C ASP A 337 -19.84 -4.72 44.73
N PRO A 338 -20.45 -4.31 45.85
CA PRO A 338 -21.65 -4.96 46.39
C PRO A 338 -22.85 -4.96 45.44
N THR A 339 -22.90 -4.03 44.49
CA THR A 339 -24.00 -3.91 43.51
C THR A 339 -23.97 -5.01 42.45
N HIS A 340 -22.81 -5.63 42.22
CA HIS A 340 -22.62 -6.69 41.23
C HIS A 340 -22.91 -8.10 41.78
N ILE A 341 -23.13 -8.24 43.09
CA ILE A 341 -23.42 -9.52 43.77
C ILE A 341 -24.73 -10.16 43.28
N SER A 342 -25.68 -9.38 42.77
CA SER A 342 -26.95 -9.91 42.25
C SER A 342 -26.84 -10.55 40.86
N SER A 343 -25.72 -10.37 40.15
CA SER A 343 -25.54 -10.89 38.80
C SER A 343 -25.16 -12.36 38.85
N THR A 344 -25.89 -13.22 38.15
CA THR A 344 -25.62 -14.66 38.10
C THR A 344 -25.30 -15.10 36.67
N SER A 345 -24.37 -16.03 36.50
CA SER A 345 -23.97 -16.53 35.18
C SER A 345 -23.85 -18.05 35.16
N SER A 346 -24.16 -18.68 34.01
CA SER A 346 -24.07 -20.14 33.87
C SER A 346 -22.63 -20.60 33.64
N ALA A 347 -22.33 -21.82 34.10
CA ALA A 347 -21.02 -22.44 33.88
C ALA A 347 -20.69 -22.57 32.38
N ASP A 348 -21.67 -22.85 31.51
CA ASP A 348 -21.46 -22.92 30.05
C ASP A 348 -21.08 -21.55 29.46
N TYR A 349 -21.70 -20.46 29.93
CA TYR A 349 -21.35 -19.12 29.46
C TYR A 349 -19.95 -18.70 29.92
N LEU A 350 -19.59 -18.99 31.18
CA LEU A 350 -18.22 -18.82 31.67
C LEU A 350 -17.20 -19.56 30.79
N LEU A 351 -17.46 -20.82 30.45
CA LEU A 351 -16.56 -21.62 29.62
C LEU A 351 -16.41 -21.04 28.21
N SER A 352 -17.50 -20.55 27.62
CA SER A 352 -17.48 -19.84 26.33
C SER A 352 -16.57 -18.62 26.37
N ARG A 353 -16.70 -17.78 27.41
CA ARG A 353 -15.91 -16.55 27.55
C ARG A 353 -14.45 -16.82 27.88
N THR A 354 -14.19 -17.78 28.77
CA THR A 354 -12.81 -18.19 29.13
C THR A 354 -12.07 -18.78 27.92
N ARG A 355 -12.76 -19.54 27.07
CA ARG A 355 -12.20 -20.03 25.80
C ARG A 355 -11.85 -18.90 24.85
N ALA A 356 -12.77 -17.95 24.64
CA ALA A 356 -12.51 -16.80 23.76
C ALA A 356 -11.30 -15.98 24.25
N ALA A 357 -11.15 -15.82 25.57
CA ALA A 357 -9.98 -15.20 26.18
C ALA A 357 -8.69 -16.01 25.91
N SER A 358 -8.71 -17.34 26.07
CA SER A 358 -7.56 -18.21 25.77
C SER A 358 -7.12 -18.14 24.30
N GLU A 359 -8.06 -18.16 23.35
CA GLU A 359 -7.75 -18.01 21.92
C GLU A 359 -7.16 -16.61 21.62
N CYS A 360 -7.61 -15.58 22.34
CA CYS A 360 -7.06 -14.24 22.20
C CYS A 360 -5.65 -14.10 22.78
N VAL A 361 -5.33 -14.83 23.84
CA VAL A 361 -3.98 -14.89 24.42
C VAL A 361 -2.97 -15.42 23.39
N GLU A 362 -3.33 -16.46 22.63
CA GLU A 362 -2.49 -17.02 21.58
C GLU A 362 -2.28 -16.01 20.43
N ARG A 363 -3.38 -15.39 19.95
CA ARG A 363 -3.31 -14.33 18.93
C ARG A 363 -2.44 -13.15 19.35
N LEU A 364 -2.52 -12.74 20.62
CA LEU A 364 -1.71 -11.65 21.15
C LEU A 364 -0.21 -12.01 21.18
N GLN A 365 0.14 -13.25 21.55
CA GLN A 365 1.55 -13.70 21.49
C GLN A 365 2.10 -13.75 20.06
N GLU A 366 1.29 -14.20 19.11
CA GLU A 366 1.66 -14.19 17.69
C GLU A 366 1.88 -12.76 17.19
N ALA A 367 0.98 -11.83 17.54
CA ALA A 367 1.09 -10.42 17.19
C ALA A 367 2.33 -9.76 17.84
N CYS A 368 2.64 -10.09 19.10
CA CYS A 368 3.89 -9.66 19.74
C CYS A 368 5.13 -10.18 18.99
N SER A 369 5.12 -11.46 18.59
CA SER A 369 6.24 -12.08 17.88
C SER A 369 6.46 -11.47 16.48
N GLN A 370 5.37 -11.14 15.78
CA GLN A 370 5.40 -10.44 14.49
C GLN A 370 6.00 -9.04 14.65
N TYR A 371 5.53 -8.27 15.64
CA TYR A 371 6.06 -6.92 15.92
C TYR A 371 7.53 -6.93 16.34
N LEU A 372 7.99 -7.95 17.07
CA LEU A 372 9.41 -8.11 17.41
C LEU A 372 10.27 -8.44 16.19
N SER A 373 9.69 -9.09 15.17
CA SER A 373 10.36 -9.41 13.91
C SER A 373 10.42 -8.20 12.96
N ASP A 374 9.37 -7.39 12.95
CA ASP A 374 9.27 -6.14 12.20
C ASP A 374 8.62 -5.04 13.06
N GLN A 375 9.45 -4.12 13.57
CA GLN A 375 9.01 -3.03 14.44
C GLN A 375 8.16 -1.97 13.71
N SER A 376 8.10 -2.02 12.39
CA SER A 376 7.30 -1.08 11.59
C SER A 376 5.81 -1.47 11.50
N ASP A 377 5.47 -2.74 11.72
CA ASP A 377 4.10 -3.24 11.69
C ASP A 377 3.55 -3.49 13.10
N VAL A 378 2.99 -2.43 13.70
CA VAL A 378 2.33 -2.47 15.01
C VAL A 378 0.84 -2.87 14.93
N SER A 379 0.27 -2.99 13.73
CA SER A 379 -1.19 -2.99 13.50
C SER A 379 -1.90 -4.17 14.17
N SER A 380 -1.36 -5.36 14.00
CA SER A 380 -1.89 -6.60 14.59
C SER A 380 -1.82 -6.56 16.12
N LEU A 381 -0.70 -6.07 16.67
CA LEU A 381 -0.52 -5.96 18.11
C LEU A 381 -1.44 -4.90 18.72
N LEU A 382 -1.53 -3.74 18.08
CA LEU A 382 -2.36 -2.61 18.52
C LEU A 382 -3.86 -2.99 18.59
N SER A 383 -4.34 -3.80 17.65
CA SER A 383 -5.74 -4.28 17.63
C SER A 383 -5.99 -5.43 18.61
N CYS A 384 -5.01 -6.31 18.84
CA CYS A 384 -5.16 -7.44 19.76
C CYS A 384 -5.17 -7.02 21.24
N VAL A 385 -4.42 -5.97 21.62
CA VAL A 385 -4.28 -5.54 23.03
C VAL A 385 -5.64 -5.17 23.69
N PRO A 386 -6.48 -4.29 23.10
CA PRO A 386 -7.77 -3.96 23.68
C PRO A 386 -8.74 -5.15 23.71
N LEU A 387 -8.74 -5.97 22.65
CA LEU A 387 -9.59 -7.16 22.57
C LEU A 387 -9.22 -8.17 23.67
N PHE A 388 -7.93 -8.37 23.89
CA PHE A 388 -7.41 -9.21 24.97
C PHE A 388 -7.88 -8.73 26.34
N ALA A 389 -7.71 -7.44 26.64
CA ALA A 389 -8.16 -6.87 27.91
C ALA A 389 -9.67 -7.01 28.12
N HIS A 390 -10.47 -6.77 27.08
CA HIS A 390 -11.92 -6.94 27.14
C HIS A 390 -12.32 -8.40 27.42
N LEU A 391 -11.73 -9.36 26.70
CA LEU A 391 -12.07 -10.77 26.86
C LEU A 391 -11.63 -11.33 28.22
N ILE A 392 -10.48 -10.90 28.73
CA ILE A 392 -10.03 -11.23 30.09
C ILE A 392 -10.96 -10.61 31.13
N GLY A 393 -11.25 -9.31 31.02
CA GLY A 393 -12.14 -8.61 31.94
C GLY A 393 -13.51 -9.26 32.00
N ASP A 394 -14.09 -9.61 30.86
CA ASP A 394 -15.37 -10.30 30.84
C ASP A 394 -15.29 -11.74 31.38
N ALA A 395 -14.22 -12.50 31.10
CA ALA A 395 -14.04 -13.81 31.73
C ALA A 395 -13.97 -13.73 33.27
N ILE A 396 -13.32 -12.69 33.81
CA ILE A 396 -13.26 -12.40 35.25
C ILE A 396 -14.66 -12.06 35.80
N LEU A 397 -15.41 -11.19 35.13
CA LEU A 397 -16.77 -10.83 35.54
C LEU A 397 -17.73 -12.02 35.49
N GLN A 398 -17.64 -12.86 34.44
CA GLN A 398 -18.44 -14.08 34.35
C GLN A 398 -18.06 -15.09 35.42
N ALA A 399 -16.78 -15.23 35.75
CA ALA A 399 -16.34 -16.14 36.82
C ALA A 399 -16.90 -15.71 38.17
N SER A 400 -16.94 -14.40 38.44
CA SER A 400 -17.61 -13.83 39.61
C SER A 400 -19.11 -14.11 39.62
N ALA A 401 -19.81 -13.80 38.53
CA ALA A 401 -21.25 -14.03 38.42
C ALA A 401 -21.61 -15.53 38.54
N THR A 402 -20.76 -16.44 38.04
CA THR A 402 -20.92 -17.88 38.21
C THR A 402 -20.69 -18.31 39.67
N SER A 403 -19.74 -17.68 40.37
CA SER A 403 -19.45 -17.97 41.79
C SER A 403 -20.66 -17.80 42.70
N HIS A 404 -21.54 -16.83 42.41
CA HIS A 404 -22.76 -16.57 43.18
C HIS A 404 -23.77 -17.73 43.16
N THR A 405 -23.67 -18.63 42.18
CA THR A 405 -24.53 -19.81 42.02
C THR A 405 -23.78 -21.12 42.30
N ALA A 406 -22.49 -21.05 42.58
CA ALA A 406 -21.63 -22.20 42.81
C ALA A 406 -21.61 -22.64 44.29
N PRO A 407 -21.23 -23.89 44.59
CA PRO A 407 -20.90 -24.30 45.96
C PRO A 407 -19.79 -23.43 46.54
N MET A 408 -19.83 -23.15 47.85
CA MET A 408 -18.93 -22.22 48.53
C MET A 408 -17.44 -22.45 48.20
N GLU A 409 -16.97 -23.70 48.22
CA GLU A 409 -15.57 -24.05 47.91
C GLU A 409 -15.18 -23.70 46.47
N SER A 410 -16.05 -23.96 45.50
CA SER A 410 -15.82 -23.61 44.09
C SER A 410 -15.98 -22.11 43.83
N ALA A 411 -16.86 -21.45 44.58
CA ALA A 411 -17.08 -20.01 44.49
C ALA A 411 -15.83 -19.22 44.97
N ASP A 412 -15.29 -19.58 46.14
CA ASP A 412 -14.08 -18.97 46.69
C ASP A 412 -12.89 -19.18 45.75
N LEU A 413 -12.72 -20.40 45.22
CA LEU A 413 -11.66 -20.72 44.28
C LEU A 413 -11.79 -19.96 42.95
N LEU A 414 -13.02 -19.80 42.42
CA LEU A 414 -13.26 -18.99 41.22
C LEU A 414 -12.88 -17.53 41.44
N LEU A 415 -13.27 -16.94 42.56
CA LEU A 415 -12.97 -15.54 42.87
C LEU A 415 -11.47 -15.31 43.07
N GLU A 416 -10.77 -16.20 43.78
CA GLU A 416 -9.32 -16.14 43.97
C GLU A 416 -8.58 -16.26 42.63
N THR A 417 -8.94 -17.27 41.81
CA THR A 417 -8.33 -17.48 40.48
C THR A 417 -8.62 -16.30 39.54
N SER A 418 -9.80 -15.68 39.64
CA SER A 418 -10.16 -14.50 38.84
C SER A 418 -9.35 -13.27 39.21
N LYS A 419 -9.15 -13.02 40.51
CA LYS A 419 -8.26 -11.96 40.99
C LYS A 419 -6.82 -12.19 40.54
N GLN A 420 -6.33 -13.43 40.65
CA GLN A 420 -5.01 -13.80 40.15
C GLN A 420 -4.90 -13.57 38.64
N CYS A 421 -5.88 -14.01 37.85
CA CYS A 421 -5.92 -13.83 36.40
C CYS A 421 -5.79 -12.36 35.99
N GLY A 422 -6.55 -11.47 36.66
CA GLY A 422 -6.48 -10.03 36.41
C GLY A 422 -5.11 -9.44 36.78
N ASN A 423 -4.53 -9.82 37.91
CA ASN A 423 -3.20 -9.35 38.33
C ASN A 423 -2.08 -9.80 37.37
N GLU A 424 -2.09 -11.08 36.95
CA GLU A 424 -1.13 -11.60 35.96
C GLU A 424 -1.31 -10.91 34.60
N THR A 425 -2.55 -10.57 34.24
CA THR A 425 -2.85 -9.81 33.02
C THR A 425 -2.30 -8.39 33.09
N LEU A 426 -2.49 -7.69 34.21
CA LEU A 426 -1.93 -6.35 34.43
C LEU A 426 -0.39 -6.38 34.40
N HIS A 427 0.22 -7.40 35.01
CA HIS A 427 1.67 -7.59 34.95
C HIS A 427 2.15 -7.80 33.49
N TYR A 428 1.48 -8.66 32.73
CA TYR A 428 1.81 -8.91 31.32
C TYR A 428 1.65 -7.65 30.47
N LEU A 429 0.54 -6.91 30.61
CA LEU A 429 0.33 -5.62 29.94
C LEU A 429 1.43 -4.61 30.33
N GLY A 430 1.83 -4.58 31.60
CA GLY A 430 2.96 -3.77 32.08
C GLY A 430 4.26 -4.04 31.30
N MET A 431 4.55 -5.31 30.98
CA MET A 431 5.73 -5.69 30.19
C MET A 431 5.67 -5.22 28.73
N LEU A 432 4.47 -5.00 28.17
CA LEU A 432 4.30 -4.47 26.81
C LEU A 432 4.55 -2.96 26.72
N LYS A 433 4.58 -2.23 27.85
CA LYS A 433 4.80 -0.77 27.88
C LYS A 433 6.26 -0.37 27.68
N ASP A 434 7.22 -1.22 28.00
CA ASP A 434 8.64 -0.91 27.87
C ASP A 434 9.30 -1.74 26.75
N LYS A 435 10.01 -1.06 25.83
CA LYS A 435 10.72 -1.73 24.71
C LYS A 435 11.70 -2.81 25.20
N ALA A 436 12.29 -2.62 26.39
CA ALA A 436 13.27 -3.55 26.97
C ALA A 436 12.64 -4.85 27.48
N THR A 437 11.40 -4.80 27.96
CA THR A 437 10.70 -5.95 28.55
C THR A 437 9.80 -6.67 27.55
N LEU A 438 9.43 -6.00 26.45
CA LEU A 438 8.56 -6.53 25.40
C LEU A 438 9.06 -7.88 24.84
N GLY A 439 10.38 -8.02 24.64
CA GLY A 439 10.98 -9.25 24.13
C GLY A 439 10.93 -10.44 25.09
N SER A 440 10.70 -10.19 26.38
CA SER A 440 10.60 -11.22 27.43
C SER A 440 9.17 -11.40 27.97
N ALA A 441 8.19 -10.72 27.39
CA ALA A 441 6.80 -10.78 27.85
C ALA A 441 6.21 -12.17 27.60
N ASP A 442 5.89 -12.89 28.67
CA ASP A 442 5.27 -14.22 28.62
C ASP A 442 3.87 -14.19 29.24
N CYS A 443 2.90 -14.78 28.55
CA CYS A 443 1.52 -14.88 29.00
C CYS A 443 1.20 -16.23 29.65
N ALA A 444 2.20 -17.09 29.91
CA ALA A 444 2.00 -18.40 30.52
C ALA A 444 1.21 -18.34 31.84
N ALA A 445 1.46 -17.32 32.67
CA ALA A 445 0.73 -17.13 33.92
C ALA A 445 -0.77 -16.85 33.69
N VAL A 446 -1.10 -15.97 32.73
CA VAL A 446 -2.49 -15.68 32.34
C VAL A 446 -3.17 -16.93 31.79
N ARG A 447 -2.48 -17.68 30.91
CA ARG A 447 -2.99 -18.94 30.36
C ARG A 447 -3.28 -19.97 31.46
N ASN A 448 -2.39 -20.10 32.43
CA ASN A 448 -2.58 -21.00 33.56
C ASN A 448 -3.82 -20.62 34.39
N CYS A 449 -4.03 -19.33 34.65
CA CYS A 449 -5.23 -18.86 35.36
C CYS A 449 -6.51 -19.17 34.57
N LEU A 450 -6.54 -18.91 33.27
CA LEU A 450 -7.69 -19.24 32.41
C LEU A 450 -7.97 -20.75 32.36
N ASN A 451 -6.92 -21.57 32.33
CA ASN A 451 -7.07 -23.03 32.40
C ASN A 451 -7.66 -23.50 33.73
N GLN A 452 -7.29 -22.86 34.84
CA GLN A 452 -7.87 -23.13 36.16
C GLN A 452 -9.35 -22.72 36.21
N ILE A 453 -9.69 -21.50 35.74
CA ILE A 453 -11.10 -21.05 35.63
C ILE A 453 -11.91 -22.02 34.77
N THR A 454 -11.34 -22.47 33.65
CA THR A 454 -11.97 -23.46 32.75
C THR A 454 -12.21 -24.78 33.47
N SER A 455 -11.24 -25.30 34.23
CA SER A 455 -11.39 -26.55 34.99
C SER A 455 -12.52 -26.44 36.01
N ILE A 456 -12.58 -25.34 36.77
CA ILE A 456 -13.63 -25.13 37.77
C ILE A 456 -15.00 -24.99 37.08
N GLY A 457 -15.08 -24.24 35.97
CA GLY A 457 -16.30 -24.12 35.17
C GLY A 457 -16.80 -25.46 34.64
N GLN A 458 -15.91 -26.36 34.23
CA GLN A 458 -16.28 -27.72 33.79
C GLN A 458 -16.87 -28.55 34.93
N ASP A 459 -16.31 -28.45 36.14
CA ASP A 459 -16.81 -29.16 37.32
C ASP A 459 -18.20 -28.67 37.77
N LEU A 460 -18.48 -27.38 37.54
CA LEU A 460 -19.75 -26.72 37.86
C LEU A 460 -20.86 -26.99 36.84
N ARG A 461 -20.58 -27.63 35.69
CA ARG A 461 -21.62 -27.98 34.73
C ARG A 461 -22.64 -28.94 35.35
N PRO A 462 -23.95 -28.70 35.20
CA PRO A 462 -24.97 -29.61 35.70
C PRO A 462 -24.87 -30.96 34.96
N LYS A 463 -24.50 -32.02 35.69
CA LYS A 463 -24.19 -33.36 35.13
C LYS A 463 -25.43 -34.19 34.71
N GLY A 464 -26.52 -33.57 34.28
CA GLY A 464 -27.79 -34.30 34.06
C GLY A 464 -28.87 -33.67 33.19
N LEU A 465 -28.59 -32.57 32.48
CA LEU A 465 -29.52 -31.96 31.53
C LEU A 465 -28.77 -31.62 30.25
N ASP A 466 -28.37 -32.66 29.50
CA ASP A 466 -28.06 -32.49 28.08
C ASP A 466 -29.39 -32.18 27.38
N VAL A 467 -29.72 -30.89 27.30
CA VAL A 467 -30.70 -30.43 26.31
C VAL A 467 -30.07 -30.75 24.96
N GLU A 468 -30.56 -31.80 24.30
CA GLU A 468 -30.11 -32.19 22.97
C GLU A 468 -30.14 -30.96 22.05
N GLU A 469 -29.03 -30.69 21.35
CA GLU A 469 -28.88 -29.50 20.51
C GLU A 469 -30.01 -29.33 19.49
N GLU A 470 -30.57 -30.45 19.01
CA GLU A 470 -31.74 -30.52 18.12
C GLU A 470 -33.00 -29.94 18.78
N LYS A 471 -33.26 -30.26 20.05
CA LYS A 471 -34.39 -29.74 20.81
C LYS A 471 -34.28 -28.24 21.10
N LEU A 472 -33.06 -27.71 21.18
CA LEU A 472 -32.85 -26.27 21.41
C LEU A 472 -33.06 -25.46 20.13
N GLY A 473 -32.74 -26.03 18.95
CA GLY A 473 -33.09 -25.47 17.65
C GLY A 473 -34.61 -25.39 17.45
N ASP A 474 -35.31 -26.49 17.73
CA ASP A 474 -36.78 -26.56 17.67
C ASP A 474 -37.42 -25.52 18.61
N LEU A 475 -36.86 -25.32 19.81
CA LEU A 475 -37.35 -24.34 20.78
C LEU A 475 -37.18 -22.89 20.29
N VAL A 476 -36.08 -22.59 19.61
CA VAL A 476 -35.83 -21.26 19.03
C VAL A 476 -36.83 -20.99 17.90
N ASP A 477 -37.06 -21.96 17.03
CA ASP A 477 -38.04 -21.85 15.95
C ASP A 477 -39.47 -21.69 16.50
N GLU A 478 -39.82 -22.43 17.55
CA GLU A 478 -41.11 -22.33 18.24
C GLU A 478 -41.30 -20.94 18.88
N GLU A 479 -40.31 -20.44 19.61
CA GLU A 479 -40.38 -19.11 20.24
C GLU A 479 -40.32 -17.96 19.22
N MET A 480 -39.58 -18.10 18.12
CA MET A 480 -39.58 -17.14 17.01
C MET A 480 -40.94 -17.08 16.33
N ALA A 481 -41.58 -18.23 16.08
CA ALA A 481 -42.93 -18.30 15.55
C ALA A 481 -43.97 -17.72 16.51
N ALA A 482 -43.85 -18.02 17.82
CA ALA A 482 -44.69 -17.44 18.86
C ALA A 482 -44.52 -15.92 18.95
N THR A 483 -43.30 -15.41 18.80
CA THR A 483 -42.98 -13.97 18.78
C THR A 483 -43.60 -13.28 17.58
N ALA A 484 -43.46 -13.84 16.38
CA ALA A 484 -44.09 -13.32 15.18
C ALA A 484 -45.62 -13.26 15.31
N ALA A 485 -46.24 -14.33 15.82
CA ALA A 485 -47.68 -14.37 16.09
C ALA A 485 -48.11 -13.34 17.15
N ALA A 486 -47.31 -13.14 18.21
CA ALA A 486 -47.58 -12.15 19.25
C ALA A 486 -47.51 -10.72 18.71
N VAL A 487 -46.57 -10.43 17.80
CA VAL A 487 -46.46 -9.14 17.10
C VAL A 487 -47.69 -8.89 16.23
N GLU A 488 -48.13 -9.87 15.44
CA GLU A 488 -49.32 -9.75 14.58
C GLU A 488 -50.59 -9.49 15.40
N ILE A 489 -50.77 -10.23 16.51
CA ILE A 489 -51.90 -10.04 17.43
C ILE A 489 -51.84 -8.64 18.07
N ALA A 490 -50.66 -8.14 18.40
CA ALA A 490 -50.48 -6.79 18.95
C ALA A 490 -50.80 -5.71 17.92
N ALA A 491 -50.36 -5.87 16.67
CA ALA A 491 -50.63 -4.95 15.57
C ALA A 491 -52.14 -4.87 15.26
N ALA A 492 -52.81 -6.02 15.07
CA ALA A 492 -54.25 -6.08 14.79
C ALA A 492 -55.08 -5.42 15.92
N ARG A 493 -54.62 -5.55 17.17
CA ARG A 493 -55.28 -4.94 18.31
C ARG A 493 -55.07 -3.41 18.37
N ILE A 494 -53.90 -2.91 18.00
CA ILE A 494 -53.66 -1.46 17.91
C ILE A 494 -54.53 -0.85 16.81
N GLU A 495 -54.69 -1.54 15.67
CA GLU A 495 -55.62 -1.14 14.61
C GLU A 495 -57.09 -1.14 15.08
N GLU A 496 -57.50 -2.15 15.85
CA GLU A 496 -58.84 -2.18 16.45
C GLU A 496 -59.07 -1.00 17.41
N MET A 497 -58.06 -0.67 18.23
CA MET A 497 -58.12 0.49 19.14
C MET A 497 -58.15 1.82 18.38
N LEU A 498 -57.42 1.95 17.27
CA LEU A 498 -57.49 3.10 16.36
C LEU A 498 -58.91 3.30 15.83
N ASN A 499 -59.53 2.23 15.34
CA ASN A 499 -60.88 2.27 14.81
C ASN A 499 -61.92 2.61 15.90
N LYS A 500 -61.72 2.14 17.13
CA LYS A 500 -62.56 2.50 18.29
C LYS A 500 -62.39 3.96 18.71
N SER A 501 -61.16 4.49 18.76
CA SER A 501 -60.91 5.89 19.09
C SER A 501 -61.52 6.83 18.03
N ARG A 502 -61.47 6.45 16.75
CA ARG A 502 -62.16 7.13 15.63
C ARG A 502 -63.69 7.21 15.78
N ALA A 503 -64.30 6.22 16.42
CA ALA A 503 -65.75 6.18 16.61
C ALA A 503 -66.21 6.92 17.89
N GLY A 504 -65.37 7.04 18.92
CA GLY A 504 -65.78 7.46 20.27
C GLY A 504 -65.15 8.76 20.80
N ASP A 505 -63.92 9.09 20.41
CA ASP A 505 -63.22 10.29 20.91
C ASP A 505 -63.46 11.50 19.99
N ARG A 506 -63.55 12.72 20.56
CA ARG A 506 -63.67 13.97 19.80
C ARG A 506 -62.69 15.04 20.32
N GLY A 507 -62.32 15.98 19.45
CA GLY A 507 -61.45 17.11 19.79
C GLY A 507 -59.99 16.70 20.00
N VAL A 508 -59.26 17.45 20.84
CA VAL A 508 -57.80 17.27 21.06
C VAL A 508 -57.44 15.87 21.56
N LYS A 509 -58.33 15.22 22.33
CA LYS A 509 -58.13 13.84 22.81
C LYS A 509 -58.06 12.84 21.65
N PHE A 510 -58.90 13.02 20.62
CA PHE A 510 -58.87 12.18 19.42
C PHE A 510 -57.56 12.36 18.63
N GLU A 511 -57.09 13.59 18.45
CA GLU A 511 -55.85 13.89 17.71
C GLU A 511 -54.61 13.28 18.38
N VAL A 512 -54.52 13.37 19.72
CA VAL A 512 -53.42 12.78 20.49
C VAL A 512 -53.49 11.25 20.44
N ASN A 513 -54.67 10.68 20.60
CA ASN A 513 -54.88 9.23 20.57
C ASN A 513 -54.55 8.65 19.19
N GLU A 514 -54.94 9.32 18.11
CA GLU A 514 -54.63 8.90 16.74
C GLU A 514 -53.12 8.94 16.47
N ARG A 515 -52.41 10.00 16.89
CA ARG A 515 -50.94 10.07 16.73
C ARG A 515 -50.20 9.00 17.54
N ILE A 516 -50.56 8.81 18.81
CA ILE A 516 -49.91 7.81 19.68
C ILE A 516 -50.12 6.40 19.12
N LEU A 517 -51.36 6.09 18.71
CA LEU A 517 -51.67 4.78 18.16
C LEU A 517 -51.06 4.60 16.77
N GLY A 518 -51.00 5.63 15.93
CA GLY A 518 -50.28 5.61 14.65
C GLY A 518 -48.79 5.27 14.84
N SER A 519 -48.10 5.95 15.76
CA SER A 519 -46.71 5.61 16.10
C SER A 519 -46.55 4.21 16.70
N CYS A 520 -47.56 3.71 17.44
CA CYS A 520 -47.54 2.33 17.93
C CYS A 520 -47.72 1.31 16.79
N THR A 521 -48.52 1.63 15.77
CA THR A 521 -48.68 0.80 14.57
C THR A 521 -47.40 0.74 13.77
N ASP A 522 -46.76 1.89 13.48
CA ASP A 522 -45.49 1.95 12.75
C ASP A 522 -44.39 1.17 13.48
N LEU A 523 -44.30 1.32 14.81
CA LEU A 523 -43.36 0.56 15.64
C LEU A 523 -43.61 -0.96 15.55
N MET A 524 -44.87 -1.40 15.59
CA MET A 524 -45.18 -2.83 15.49
C MET A 524 -44.87 -3.39 14.10
N GLN A 525 -45.11 -2.63 13.04
CA GLN A 525 -44.72 -3.01 11.67
C GLN A 525 -43.20 -3.13 11.54
N ALA A 526 -42.43 -2.17 12.09
CA ALA A 526 -40.97 -2.24 12.09
C ALA A 526 -40.44 -3.45 12.89
N ILE A 527 -41.05 -3.74 14.05
CA ILE A 527 -40.73 -4.94 14.84
C ILE A 527 -41.05 -6.22 14.06
N GLN A 528 -42.18 -6.27 13.33
CA GLN A 528 -42.54 -7.43 12.51
C GLN A 528 -41.49 -7.69 11.42
N VAL A 529 -41.07 -6.66 10.70
CA VAL A 529 -40.01 -6.77 9.68
C VAL A 529 -38.70 -7.24 10.32
N LEU A 530 -38.33 -6.71 11.49
CA LEU A 530 -37.12 -7.13 12.20
C LEU A 530 -37.16 -8.60 12.65
N VAL A 531 -38.30 -9.07 13.16
CA VAL A 531 -38.47 -10.47 13.60
C VAL A 531 -38.39 -11.42 12.41
N LEU A 532 -39.02 -11.08 11.28
CA LEU A 532 -38.93 -11.87 10.04
C LEU A 532 -37.50 -11.88 9.48
N ALA A 533 -36.84 -10.73 9.39
CA ALA A 533 -35.45 -10.65 8.94
C ALA A 533 -34.49 -11.42 9.87
N SER A 534 -34.75 -11.40 11.18
CA SER A 534 -33.97 -12.16 12.17
C SER A 534 -34.17 -13.67 12.00
N LYS A 535 -35.39 -14.12 11.66
CA LYS A 535 -35.69 -15.52 11.36
C LYS A 535 -34.98 -15.97 10.07
N ASP A 536 -35.06 -15.18 9.01
CA ASP A 536 -34.41 -15.50 7.73
C ASP A 536 -32.88 -15.58 7.88
N LEU A 537 -32.29 -14.65 8.65
CA LEU A 537 -30.85 -14.68 8.96
C LEU A 537 -30.47 -15.92 9.77
N GLN A 538 -31.29 -16.34 10.73
CA GLN A 538 -31.05 -17.56 11.50
C GLN A 538 -31.08 -18.80 10.60
N GLN A 539 -32.04 -18.88 9.68
CA GLN A 539 -32.10 -19.93 8.69
C GLN A 539 -30.86 -19.95 7.80
N GLU A 540 -30.41 -18.79 7.29
CA GLU A 540 -29.16 -18.68 6.51
C GLU A 540 -27.92 -19.14 7.31
N ILE A 541 -27.84 -18.77 8.59
CA ILE A 541 -26.73 -19.15 9.48
C ILE A 541 -26.67 -20.67 9.70
N VAL A 542 -27.84 -21.31 9.86
CA VAL A 542 -27.97 -22.77 10.00
C VAL A 542 -27.63 -23.47 8.69
N GLU A 543 -28.18 -23.02 7.56
CA GLU A 543 -27.97 -23.60 6.23
C GLU A 543 -26.52 -23.44 5.72
N SER A 544 -25.89 -22.29 6.01
CA SER A 544 -24.50 -22.01 5.63
C SER A 544 -23.47 -22.75 6.48
N GLY A 545 -23.88 -23.47 7.53
CA GLY A 545 -22.98 -24.20 8.42
C GLY A 545 -21.96 -23.31 9.15
N ARG A 546 -22.16 -21.98 9.19
CA ARG A 546 -21.24 -21.03 9.84
C ARG A 546 -21.10 -21.28 11.35
N VAL A 547 -22.11 -21.93 11.95
CA VAL A 547 -22.06 -22.39 13.34
C VAL A 547 -21.36 -23.74 13.50
N SER A 548 -21.17 -24.53 12.43
CA SER A 548 -20.50 -25.84 12.50
C SER A 548 -18.97 -25.73 12.70
N LEU A 549 -18.39 -24.56 12.44
CA LEU A 549 -16.98 -24.27 12.74
C LEU A 549 -16.73 -23.89 14.21
N TYR A 550 -17.79 -23.62 14.99
CA TYR A 550 -17.70 -23.29 16.42
C TYR A 550 -18.31 -24.41 17.26
N GLN A 551 -17.46 -25.14 17.99
CA GLN A 551 -17.79 -26.28 18.83
C GLN A 551 -19.04 -26.08 19.72
N SER A 552 -19.80 -27.17 19.88
CA SER A 552 -21.07 -27.37 20.61
C SER A 552 -21.38 -26.40 21.77
N CYS A 553 -20.41 -26.08 22.63
CA CYS A 553 -20.63 -25.21 23.80
C CYS A 553 -20.98 -23.76 23.42
N ASN A 554 -20.36 -23.19 22.37
CA ASN A 554 -20.69 -21.84 21.89
C ASN A 554 -22.04 -21.77 21.16
N ARG A 555 -22.43 -22.88 20.53
CA ARG A 555 -23.69 -22.99 19.79
C ARG A 555 -24.88 -22.94 20.74
N VAL A 556 -24.81 -23.68 21.85
CA VAL A 556 -25.85 -23.71 22.89
C VAL A 556 -26.01 -22.36 23.60
N THR A 557 -24.91 -21.66 23.91
CA THR A 557 -24.99 -20.30 24.49
C THR A 557 -25.54 -19.28 23.51
N PHE A 558 -25.15 -19.37 22.23
CA PHE A 558 -25.64 -18.47 21.18
C PHE A 558 -27.15 -18.65 20.95
N THR A 559 -27.62 -19.89 20.79
CA THR A 559 -29.05 -20.19 20.63
C THR A 559 -29.85 -19.83 21.88
N SER A 560 -29.30 -20.01 23.08
CA SER A 560 -29.94 -19.58 24.34
C SER A 560 -30.07 -18.06 24.45
N HIS A 561 -29.06 -17.28 24.06
CA HIS A 561 -29.16 -15.81 24.02
C HIS A 561 -30.17 -15.33 22.98
N LEU A 562 -30.24 -16.01 21.84
CA LEU A 562 -31.21 -15.72 20.79
C LEU A 562 -32.64 -15.98 21.24
N LEU A 563 -32.87 -17.12 21.90
CA LEU A 563 -34.12 -17.47 22.56
C LEU A 563 -34.49 -16.43 23.62
N CYS A 564 -33.57 -16.07 24.51
CA CYS A 564 -33.79 -15.07 25.56
C CYS A 564 -34.16 -13.70 24.97
N SER A 565 -33.47 -13.26 23.92
CA SER A 565 -33.75 -11.99 23.23
C SER A 565 -35.13 -12.01 22.57
N THR A 566 -35.52 -13.14 22.00
CA THR A 566 -36.81 -13.38 21.35
C THR A 566 -37.95 -13.37 22.38
N VAL A 567 -37.81 -14.13 23.47
CA VAL A 567 -38.75 -14.19 24.59
C VAL A 567 -38.89 -12.81 25.28
N THR A 568 -37.79 -12.09 25.47
CA THR A 568 -37.79 -10.74 26.05
C THR A 568 -38.54 -9.76 25.16
N THR A 569 -38.33 -9.83 23.85
CA THR A 569 -39.07 -9.03 22.86
C THR A 569 -40.57 -9.31 22.96
N THR A 570 -40.97 -10.59 22.98
CA THR A 570 -42.36 -11.03 23.16
C THR A 570 -42.97 -10.57 24.48
N TYR A 571 -42.20 -10.64 25.57
CA TYR A 571 -42.64 -10.19 26.88
C TYR A 571 -42.84 -8.67 26.90
N CYS A 572 -41.92 -7.89 26.34
CA CYS A 572 -42.03 -6.44 26.21
C CYS A 572 -43.27 -6.02 25.39
N ILE A 573 -43.53 -6.70 24.26
CA ILE A 573 -44.73 -6.50 23.45
C ILE A 573 -46.01 -6.82 24.26
N SER A 574 -45.97 -7.91 25.02
CA SER A 574 -47.09 -8.38 25.85
C SER A 574 -47.32 -7.54 27.11
N MET A 575 -46.29 -6.94 27.71
CA MET A 575 -46.43 -6.02 28.84
C MET A 575 -47.12 -4.73 28.42
N LYS A 576 -46.79 -4.22 27.23
CA LYS A 576 -47.47 -3.06 26.61
C LYS A 576 -48.97 -3.33 26.45
N LYS A 577 -49.36 -4.58 26.13
CA LYS A 577 -50.76 -5.05 26.05
C LYS A 577 -51.53 -4.94 27.37
N ARG A 578 -50.89 -5.23 28.52
CA ARG A 578 -51.53 -5.11 29.85
C ARG A 578 -51.67 -3.65 30.29
N TYR A 579 -50.66 -2.83 30.05
CA TYR A 579 -50.72 -1.40 30.38
C TYR A 579 -51.76 -0.65 29.54
N GLN A 580 -51.92 -1.01 28.26
CA GLN A 580 -52.96 -0.43 27.39
C GLN A 580 -54.38 -0.83 27.80
N GLN A 581 -54.62 -2.00 28.43
CA GLN A 581 -55.95 -2.33 28.97
C GLN A 581 -56.32 -1.51 30.21
N LEU A 582 -55.35 -1.18 31.04
CA LEU A 582 -55.56 -0.46 32.31
C LEU A 582 -55.78 1.04 32.11
N TRP A 583 -55.28 1.62 31.02
CA TRP A 583 -55.42 3.05 30.73
C TRP A 583 -56.62 3.41 29.84
N TRP A 584 -57.23 2.42 29.17
CA TRP A 584 -58.21 2.65 28.10
C TRP A 584 -59.53 1.86 28.24
N GLY A 585 -59.66 1.04 29.29
CA GLY A 585 -60.95 0.54 29.77
C GLY A 585 -61.47 1.46 30.85
#